data_AF-A0A7W4B3I6-F1
#
_entry.id   AF-A0A7W4B3I6-F1
#
_cell.length_a   1.000
_cell.length_b   1.000
_cell.length_c   1.000
_cell.angle_alpha   90.00
_cell.angle_beta   90.00
_cell.angle_gamma   90.00
#
_symmetry.space_group_name_H-M   'P 1'
#
loop_
_entity.id
_entity.type
_entity.pdbx_description
1 polymer ?
#
loop_
_entity_poly.entity_id
_entity_poly.type
_entity_poly.pdbx_seq_one_letter_code
_entity_poly.pdbx_strand_id
1 'polypeptide(L)'
;LDCYAKELAQVEWFIEKQAKNHNPVYLELLKTVPGIGKILSLTILYEIGDICRFESVQKFASYSRLVKCKAESAGKTYGTNGNKIGNAHLKWAFSEAAVLYLRGNDKARNYLNRLQKRMSKAKALSALAHKLGRCVYFMLKNKTVFDEQRFLKG
;
A
#
# COMPACT_ATOMS: atom_id res chain seq x y z
N LEU A 1 2.18 -1.95 -31.36
CA LEU A 1 2.62 -1.78 -29.95
C LEU A 1 2.78 -0.30 -29.59
N ASP A 2 3.38 0.53 -30.46
CA ASP A 2 3.57 1.98 -30.19
C ASP A 2 2.29 2.83 -30.15
N CYS A 3 1.19 2.42 -30.78
CA CYS A 3 -0.07 3.18 -30.73
C CYS A 3 -0.66 3.19 -29.31
N TYR A 4 -0.64 2.05 -28.62
CA TYR A 4 -1.13 1.94 -27.25
C TYR A 4 -0.24 2.70 -26.26
N ALA A 5 1.06 2.84 -26.53
CA ALA A 5 1.94 3.65 -25.69
C ALA A 5 1.56 5.14 -25.71
N LYS A 6 1.15 5.67 -26.88
CA LYS A 6 0.66 7.05 -27.01
C LYS A 6 -0.67 7.26 -26.30
N GLU A 7 -1.60 6.31 -26.44
CA GLU A 7 -2.91 6.35 -25.76
C GLU A 7 -2.74 6.25 -24.23
N LEU A 8 -1.87 5.36 -23.77
CA LEU A 8 -1.54 5.23 -22.35
C LEU A 8 -0.94 6.52 -21.80
N ALA A 9 -0.01 7.14 -22.53
CA ALA A 9 0.60 8.41 -22.13
C ALA A 9 -0.43 9.55 -22.04
N GLN A 10 -1.40 9.61 -22.95
CA GLN A 10 -2.48 10.60 -22.89
C GLN A 10 -3.38 10.42 -21.66
N VAL A 11 -3.77 9.17 -21.37
CA VAL A 11 -4.57 8.86 -20.17
C VAL A 11 -3.78 9.16 -18.90
N GLU A 12 -2.51 8.77 -18.86
CA GLU A 12 -1.62 9.05 -17.73
C GLU A 12 -1.40 10.55 -17.50
N TRP A 13 -1.29 11.35 -18.56
CA TRP A 13 -1.17 12.80 -18.48
C TRP A 13 -2.46 13.44 -17.98
N PHE A 14 -3.61 12.98 -18.47
CA PHE A 14 -4.92 13.46 -18.03
C PHE A 14 -5.14 13.19 -16.54
N ILE A 15 -4.86 11.96 -16.09
CA ILE A 15 -4.99 11.59 -14.67
C ILE A 15 -4.04 12.44 -13.81
N GLU A 16 -2.81 12.69 -14.27
CA GLU A 16 -1.86 13.56 -13.55
C GLU A 16 -2.36 14.99 -13.39
N LYS A 17 -2.93 15.56 -14.46
CA LYS A 17 -3.49 16.92 -14.41
C LYS A 17 -4.64 17.01 -13.42
N GLN A 18 -5.51 16.02 -13.38
CA GLN A 18 -6.66 16.00 -12.47
C GLN A 18 -6.23 15.71 -11.02
N ALA A 19 -5.25 14.83 -10.80
CA ALA A 19 -4.78 14.46 -9.46
C ALA A 19 -4.06 15.59 -8.73
N LYS A 20 -3.32 16.44 -9.45
CA LYS A 20 -2.68 17.63 -8.90
C LYS A 20 -3.68 18.61 -8.26
N ASN A 21 -4.94 18.60 -8.72
CA ASN A 21 -5.97 19.52 -8.22
C ASN A 21 -6.60 19.09 -6.89
N HIS A 22 -6.54 17.80 -6.52
CA HIS A 22 -7.26 17.30 -5.34
C HIS A 22 -6.39 17.13 -4.09
N ASN A 23 -5.11 16.74 -4.20
CA ASN A 23 -4.18 16.75 -3.05
C ASN A 23 -2.70 16.57 -3.46
N PRO A 24 -1.98 17.64 -3.88
CA PRO A 24 -0.61 17.52 -4.36
C PRO A 24 0.37 17.07 -3.26
N VAL A 25 0.12 17.44 -2.01
CA VAL A 25 0.97 17.08 -0.87
C VAL A 25 0.98 15.58 -0.64
N TYR A 26 -0.19 14.94 -0.62
CA TYR A 26 -0.28 13.49 -0.40
C TYR A 26 0.36 12.69 -1.53
N LEU A 27 0.22 13.15 -2.77
CA LEU A 27 0.83 12.51 -3.92
C LEU A 27 2.37 12.52 -3.80
N GLU A 28 2.97 13.66 -3.45
CA GLU A 28 4.42 13.76 -3.28
C GLU A 28 4.91 12.97 -2.07
N LEU A 29 4.18 12.96 -0.95
CA LEU A 29 4.49 12.11 0.20
C LEU A 29 4.51 10.62 -0.16
N LEU A 30 3.52 10.14 -0.93
CA LEU A 30 3.46 8.74 -1.37
C LEU A 30 4.64 8.37 -2.26
N LYS A 31 5.06 9.28 -3.15
CA LYS A 31 6.20 9.07 -4.07
C LYS A 31 7.55 9.05 -3.36
N THR A 32 7.63 9.50 -2.09
CA THR A 32 8.87 9.35 -1.29
C THR A 32 9.14 7.90 -0.88
N VAL A 33 8.14 7.01 -0.93
CA VAL A 33 8.30 5.60 -0.61
C VAL A 33 8.93 4.87 -1.81
N PRO A 34 10.11 4.26 -1.68
CA PRO A 34 10.69 3.49 -2.78
C PRO A 34 9.75 2.34 -3.19
N GLY A 35 9.52 2.20 -4.49
CA GLY A 35 8.56 1.22 -5.02
C GLY A 35 7.12 1.71 -5.17
N ILE A 36 6.78 2.90 -4.68
CA ILE A 36 5.51 3.58 -5.02
C ILE A 36 5.77 4.59 -6.14
N GLY A 37 5.44 4.18 -7.37
CA GLY A 37 5.49 5.04 -8.55
C GLY A 37 4.20 5.86 -8.74
N LYS A 38 4.13 6.58 -9.87
CA LYS A 38 2.97 7.40 -10.28
C LYS A 38 1.64 6.65 -10.16
N ILE A 39 1.51 5.52 -10.86
CA ILE A 39 0.25 4.75 -10.90
C ILE A 39 -0.16 4.31 -9.48
N LEU A 40 0.77 3.72 -8.72
CA LEU A 40 0.49 3.26 -7.35
C LEU A 40 0.14 4.42 -6.41
N SER A 41 0.83 5.56 -6.52
CA SER A 41 0.52 6.74 -5.70
C SER A 41 -0.88 7.27 -5.99
N LEU A 42 -1.29 7.31 -7.26
CA LEU A 42 -2.62 7.74 -7.68
C LEU A 42 -3.70 6.77 -7.21
N THR A 43 -3.49 5.47 -7.43
CA THR A 43 -4.41 4.43 -6.93
C THR A 43 -4.59 4.55 -5.41
N ILE A 44 -3.49 4.67 -4.66
CA ILE A 44 -3.57 4.81 -3.20
C ILE A 44 -4.31 6.11 -2.82
N LEU A 45 -3.98 7.22 -3.46
CA LEU A 45 -4.60 8.52 -3.16
C LEU A 45 -6.11 8.52 -3.39
N TYR A 46 -6.57 8.02 -4.54
CA TYR A 46 -7.98 8.04 -4.91
C TYR A 46 -8.82 7.02 -4.14
N GLU A 47 -8.26 5.85 -3.84
CA GLU A 47 -8.98 4.82 -3.07
C GLU A 47 -9.08 5.15 -1.58
N ILE A 48 -8.10 5.89 -1.04
CA ILE A 48 -8.14 6.42 0.32
C ILE A 48 -9.06 7.63 0.40
N GLY A 49 -8.90 8.60 -0.51
CA GLY A 49 -9.49 9.92 -0.38
C GLY A 49 -8.92 10.66 0.82
N ASP A 50 -9.76 10.96 1.81
CA ASP A 50 -9.32 11.53 3.08
C ASP A 50 -8.84 10.44 4.05
N ILE A 51 -7.59 10.53 4.51
CA ILE A 51 -7.01 9.61 5.48
C ILE A 51 -7.68 9.72 6.87
N CYS A 52 -8.25 10.89 7.19
CA CYS A 52 -8.91 11.15 8.48
C CYS A 52 -10.21 10.35 8.65
N ARG A 53 -10.79 9.83 7.56
CA ARG A 53 -11.97 8.93 7.63
C ARG A 53 -11.67 7.62 8.39
N PHE A 54 -10.40 7.25 8.51
CA PHE A 54 -9.96 6.07 9.23
C PHE A 54 -9.47 6.46 10.63
N GLU A 55 -10.32 6.21 11.63
CA GLU A 55 -10.03 6.48 13.04
C GLU A 55 -8.73 5.82 13.53
N SER A 56 -8.44 4.61 13.05
CA SER A 56 -7.26 3.83 13.43
C SER A 56 -6.57 3.17 12.24
N VAL A 57 -5.28 2.88 12.43
CA VAL A 57 -4.48 2.15 11.43
C VAL A 57 -5.02 0.73 11.18
N GLN A 58 -5.68 0.12 12.16
CA GLN A 58 -6.30 -1.20 12.04
C GLN A 58 -7.50 -1.14 11.09
N LYS A 59 -8.36 -0.11 11.21
CA LYS A 59 -9.48 0.10 10.26
C LYS A 59 -8.96 0.32 8.85
N PHE A 60 -7.89 1.12 8.70
CA PHE A 60 -7.24 1.33 7.41
C PHE A 60 -6.64 0.03 6.81
N ALA A 61 -5.91 -0.74 7.61
CA ALA A 61 -5.28 -1.98 7.17
C ALA A 61 -6.33 -3.05 6.80
N SER A 62 -7.45 -3.11 7.54
CA SER A 62 -8.60 -3.95 7.22
C SER A 62 -9.25 -3.52 5.91
N TYR A 63 -9.52 -2.21 5.74
CA TYR A 63 -10.06 -1.67 4.49
C TYR A 63 -9.15 -1.97 3.29
N SER A 64 -7.83 -1.89 3.45
CA SER A 64 -6.84 -2.16 2.40
C SER A 64 -6.55 -3.65 2.16
N ARG A 65 -7.28 -4.57 2.83
CA ARG A 65 -7.07 -6.03 2.83
C ARG A 65 -5.64 -6.47 3.17
N LEU A 66 -4.97 -5.70 4.03
CA LEU A 66 -3.60 -5.97 4.48
C LEU A 66 -3.54 -6.90 5.69
N VAL A 67 -4.66 -7.07 6.37
CA VAL A 67 -4.83 -7.99 7.49
C VAL A 67 -5.88 -9.05 7.14
N LYS A 68 -5.79 -10.20 7.79
CA LYS A 68 -6.85 -11.21 7.70
C LYS A 68 -8.05 -10.76 8.51
N CYS A 69 -9.22 -10.67 7.88
CA CYS A 69 -10.47 -10.45 8.59
C CYS A 69 -10.91 -11.76 9.27
N LYS A 70 -11.33 -11.66 10.52
CA LYS A 70 -12.08 -12.73 11.17
C LYS A 70 -13.49 -12.77 10.56
N ALA A 71 -13.96 -13.95 10.23
CA ALA A 71 -15.35 -14.18 9.84
C ALA A 71 -16.14 -14.41 11.12
N GLU A 72 -16.93 -13.42 11.54
CA GLU A 72 -17.77 -13.49 12.73
C GLU A 72 -19.22 -13.21 12.34
N SER A 73 -20.16 -14.03 12.82
CA SER A 73 -21.60 -13.85 12.64
C SER A 73 -22.34 -14.30 13.89
N ALA A 74 -23.33 -13.53 14.33
CA ALA A 74 -24.13 -13.82 15.53
C ALA A 74 -23.28 -14.24 16.76
N GLY A 75 -22.14 -13.57 16.99
CA GLY A 75 -21.24 -13.86 18.10
C GLY A 75 -20.36 -15.11 17.94
N LYS A 76 -20.48 -15.86 16.84
CA LYS A 76 -19.66 -17.04 16.53
C LYS A 76 -18.54 -16.68 15.55
N THR A 77 -17.34 -17.18 15.83
CA THR A 77 -16.16 -17.02 14.94
C THR A 77 -16.01 -18.25 14.04
N TYR A 78 -16.04 -18.04 12.72
CA TYR A 78 -16.00 -19.06 11.68
C TYR A 78 -14.64 -19.14 10.95
N GLY A 79 -13.57 -18.59 11.54
CA GLY A 79 -12.23 -18.57 10.94
C GLY A 79 -11.98 -17.32 10.07
N THR A 80 -11.27 -17.44 8.95
CA THR A 80 -10.84 -16.30 8.09
C THR A 80 -11.38 -16.37 6.66
N ASN A 81 -12.69 -16.64 6.48
CA ASN A 81 -13.30 -16.77 5.16
C ASN A 81 -13.69 -15.43 4.49
N GLY A 82 -13.42 -14.29 5.14
CA GLY A 82 -13.69 -12.94 4.61
C GLY A 82 -12.63 -12.36 3.66
N ASN A 83 -11.96 -13.18 2.85
CA ASN A 83 -10.78 -12.78 2.05
C ASN A 83 -11.06 -11.71 0.96
N LYS A 84 -12.33 -11.39 0.68
CA LYS A 84 -12.76 -10.43 -0.34
C LYS A 84 -13.37 -9.15 0.24
N ILE A 85 -13.37 -8.95 1.56
CA ILE A 85 -13.91 -7.74 2.19
C ILE A 85 -12.86 -6.63 2.16
N GLY A 86 -13.25 -5.41 1.78
CA GLY A 86 -12.39 -4.23 1.67
C GLY A 86 -12.05 -3.87 0.21
N ASN A 87 -11.04 -3.03 0.01
CA ASN A 87 -10.65 -2.45 -1.27
C ASN A 87 -9.61 -3.33 -2.00
N ALA A 88 -9.99 -3.84 -3.18
CA ALA A 88 -9.11 -4.69 -3.99
C ALA A 88 -7.96 -3.92 -4.66
N HIS A 89 -8.18 -2.66 -5.02
CA HIS A 89 -7.17 -1.80 -5.65
C HIS A 89 -6.05 -1.46 -4.66
N LEU A 90 -6.40 -1.13 -3.41
CA LEU A 90 -5.39 -0.93 -2.35
C LEU A 90 -4.62 -2.22 -2.05
N LYS A 91 -5.31 -3.37 -2.04
CA LYS A 91 -4.65 -4.67 -1.86
C LYS A 91 -3.59 -4.92 -2.94
N TRP A 92 -3.98 -4.74 -4.19
CA TRP A 92 -3.07 -4.86 -5.32
C TRP A 92 -1.91 -3.85 -5.19
N ALA A 93 -2.22 -2.58 -4.97
CA ALA A 93 -1.22 -1.50 -4.96
C ALA A 93 -0.15 -1.72 -3.88
N PHE A 94 -0.53 -2.09 -2.66
CA PHE A 94 0.44 -2.38 -1.59
C PHE A 94 1.21 -3.68 -1.80
N SER A 95 0.63 -4.66 -2.51
CA SER A 95 1.33 -5.90 -2.85
C SER A 95 2.41 -5.64 -3.90
N GLU A 96 2.10 -4.87 -4.93
CA GLU A 96 3.07 -4.40 -5.93
C GLU A 96 4.15 -3.53 -5.30
N ALA A 97 3.76 -2.55 -4.47
CA ALA A 97 4.71 -1.69 -3.77
C ALA A 97 5.70 -2.51 -2.91
N ALA A 98 5.24 -3.57 -2.25
CA ALA A 98 6.11 -4.45 -1.47
C ALA A 98 7.14 -5.19 -2.33
N VAL A 99 6.76 -5.65 -3.53
CA VAL A 99 7.67 -6.32 -4.45
C VAL A 99 8.67 -5.32 -5.04
N LEU A 100 8.19 -4.15 -5.48
CA LEU A 100 9.02 -3.09 -6.04
C LEU A 100 10.00 -2.52 -5.01
N TYR A 101 9.59 -2.39 -3.74
CA TYR A 101 10.46 -1.93 -2.65
C TYR A 101 11.70 -2.83 -2.44
N LEU A 102 11.61 -4.12 -2.80
CA LEU A 102 12.73 -5.06 -2.69
C LEU A 102 13.73 -4.95 -3.85
N ARG A 103 13.35 -4.28 -4.95
CA ARG A 103 14.18 -4.16 -6.14
C ARG A 103 15.30 -3.16 -5.89
N GLY A 104 16.55 -3.62 -5.93
CA GLY A 104 17.72 -2.76 -5.70
C GLY A 104 17.93 -2.35 -4.24
N ASN A 105 17.21 -2.95 -3.28
CA ASN A 105 17.33 -2.62 -1.87
C ASN A 105 17.74 -3.84 -1.03
N ASP A 106 19.04 -3.98 -0.77
CA ASP A 106 19.58 -5.12 -0.03
C ASP A 106 19.16 -5.14 1.44
N LYS A 107 18.95 -3.97 2.06
CA LYS A 107 18.44 -3.89 3.43
C LYS A 107 17.02 -4.44 3.53
N ALA A 108 16.15 -4.09 2.57
CA ALA A 108 14.80 -4.61 2.48
C ALA A 108 14.76 -6.13 2.20
N ARG A 109 15.65 -6.62 1.32
CA ARG A 109 15.80 -8.07 1.08
C ARG A 109 16.25 -8.81 2.33
N ASN A 110 17.21 -8.27 3.08
CA ASN A 110 17.64 -8.84 4.35
C ASN A 110 16.52 -8.87 5.39
N TYR A 111 15.69 -7.82 5.45
CA TYR A 111 14.47 -7.81 6.25
C TYR A 111 13.49 -8.93 5.84
N LEU A 112 13.22 -9.07 4.54
CA LEU A 112 12.34 -10.14 4.03
C LEU A 112 12.91 -11.54 4.32
N ASN A 113 14.22 -11.74 4.18
CA ASN A 113 14.89 -13.00 4.48
C ASN A 113 14.74 -13.38 5.96
N ARG A 114 14.82 -12.41 6.89
CA ARG A 114 14.54 -12.65 8.31
C ARG A 114 13.09 -13.10 8.55
N LEU A 115 12.12 -12.51 7.85
CA LEU A 115 10.73 -12.97 7.91
C LEU A 115 10.57 -14.38 7.34
N GLN A 116 11.23 -14.68 6.22
CA GLN A 116 11.16 -15.98 5.56
C GLN A 116 11.70 -17.14 6.40
N LYS A 117 12.59 -16.87 7.38
CA LYS A 117 13.00 -17.89 8.36
C LYS A 117 11.85 -18.40 9.24
N ARG A 118 10.75 -17.63 9.37
CA ARG A 118 9.61 -17.94 10.25
C ARG A 118 8.32 -18.22 9.49
N MET A 119 8.25 -17.89 8.20
CA MET A 119 7.03 -18.02 7.39
C MET A 119 7.33 -18.17 5.90
N SER A 120 6.37 -18.67 5.13
CA SER A 120 6.52 -18.79 3.68
C SER A 120 6.72 -17.42 3.00
N LYS A 121 7.36 -17.41 1.83
CA LYS A 121 7.62 -16.19 1.04
C LYS A 121 6.36 -15.35 0.80
N ALA A 122 5.24 -15.97 0.48
CA ALA A 122 3.96 -15.28 0.29
C ALA A 122 3.45 -14.58 1.56
N LYS A 123 3.61 -15.23 2.73
CA LYS A 123 3.28 -14.64 4.03
C LYS A 123 4.23 -13.50 4.38
N ALA A 124 5.53 -13.66 4.10
CA ALA A 124 6.53 -12.62 4.33
C ALA A 124 6.27 -11.36 3.50
N LEU A 125 5.93 -11.52 2.21
CA LEU A 125 5.52 -10.40 1.34
C LEU A 125 4.24 -9.74 1.83
N SER A 126 3.26 -10.52 2.26
CA SER A 126 2.02 -9.98 2.85
C SER A 126 2.28 -9.18 4.12
N ALA A 127 3.22 -9.63 4.97
CA ALA A 127 3.63 -8.91 6.16
C ALA A 127 4.37 -7.60 5.82
N LEU A 128 5.22 -7.62 4.78
CA LEU A 128 5.89 -6.41 4.27
C LEU A 128 4.88 -5.40 3.71
N ALA A 129 3.92 -5.85 2.90
CA ALA A 129 2.84 -5.01 2.37
C ALA A 129 1.99 -4.40 3.51
N HIS A 130 1.67 -5.18 4.54
CA HIS A 130 0.98 -4.67 5.72
C HIS A 130 1.79 -3.59 6.44
N LYS A 131 3.10 -3.81 6.62
CA LYS A 131 4.00 -2.83 7.23
C LYS A 131 4.11 -1.55 6.41
N LEU A 132 4.18 -1.64 5.07
CA LEU A 132 4.12 -0.50 4.17
C LEU A 132 2.81 0.27 4.32
N GLY A 133 1.66 -0.41 4.31
CA GLY A 133 0.37 0.26 4.49
C GLY A 133 0.27 0.99 5.83
N ARG A 134 0.75 0.39 6.93
CA ARG A 134 0.83 1.09 8.22
C ARG A 134 1.71 2.34 8.15
N CYS A 135 2.84 2.25 7.47
CA CYS A 135 3.73 3.39 7.28
C CYS A 135 3.02 4.53 6.52
N VAL A 136 2.39 4.20 5.38
CA VAL A 136 1.65 5.16 4.56
C VAL A 136 0.53 5.82 5.35
N TYR A 137 -0.21 5.07 6.17
CA TYR A 137 -1.24 5.66 7.04
C TYR A 137 -0.69 6.77 7.94
N PHE A 138 0.42 6.51 8.65
CA PHE A 138 1.02 7.52 9.52
C PHE A 138 1.69 8.66 8.74
N MET A 139 2.29 8.37 7.59
CA MET A 139 2.87 9.39 6.72
C MET A 139 1.81 10.39 6.24
N LEU A 140 0.65 9.91 5.80
CA LEU A 140 -0.45 10.76 5.34
C LEU A 140 -1.09 11.53 6.51
N LYS A 141 -1.29 10.86 7.65
CA LYS A 141 -1.91 11.49 8.83
C LYS A 141 -1.03 12.58 9.45
N ASN A 142 0.28 12.36 9.51
CA ASN A 142 1.25 13.29 10.11
C ASN A 142 1.91 14.21 9.09
N LYS A 143 1.61 14.04 7.79
CA LYS A 143 2.24 14.77 6.68
C LYS A 143 3.77 14.66 6.68
N THR A 144 4.29 13.45 6.93
CA THR A 144 5.74 13.17 7.01
C THR A 144 6.22 12.33 5.84
N VAL A 145 7.46 12.59 5.39
CA VAL A 145 8.13 11.80 4.35
C VAL A 145 8.51 10.39 4.83
N PHE A 146 8.79 9.49 3.89
CA PHE A 146 9.23 8.12 4.20
C PHE A 146 10.60 8.13 4.89
N ASP A 147 10.68 7.42 6.02
CA ASP A 147 11.93 7.18 6.75
C ASP A 147 12.25 5.68 6.71
N GLU A 148 13.21 5.31 5.86
CA GLU A 148 13.63 3.92 5.71
C GLU A 148 14.26 3.35 6.98
N GLN A 149 15.02 4.14 7.73
CA GLN A 149 15.69 3.66 8.93
C GLN A 149 14.65 3.27 9.97
N ARG A 150 13.69 4.17 10.24
CA ARG A 150 12.57 3.88 11.14
C ARG A 150 11.71 2.74 10.62
N PHE A 151 11.49 2.68 9.31
CA PHE A 151 10.76 1.58 8.71
C PHE A 151 11.43 0.24 9.01
N LEU A 152 12.72 0.08 8.75
CA LEU A 152 13.43 -1.20 8.90
C LEU A 152 13.84 -1.55 10.34
N LYS A 153 13.71 -0.61 11.30
CA LYS A 153 14.07 -0.78 12.72
C LYS A 153 13.09 -1.63 13.55
N GLY A 154 12.02 -2.16 12.94
CA GLY A 154 11.00 -2.97 13.59
C GLY A 154 11.31 -4.46 13.64
#